data_AF-A0A938BP00-F1
#
_entry.id   AF-A0A938BP00-F1
#
_cell.length_a   1.000
_cell.length_b   1.000
_cell.length_c   1.000
_cell.angle_alpha   90.00
_cell.angle_beta   90.00
_cell.angle_gamma   90.00
#
_symmetry.space_group_name_H-M   'P 1'
#
loop_
_entity.id
_entity.type
_entity.pdbx_description
1 polymer ?
#
loop_
_entity_poly.entity_id
_entity_poly.type
_entity_poly.pdbx_seq_one_letter_code
_entity_poly.pdbx_strand_id
1 'polypeptide(L)'
;EVHVNMWSEHFGRVERVAQLIRKRGIPFYMTLDHSHVIFKIDNPKEQEVQNMKADIDAGLLELHPDKPGNVTSAWIANDYVKLMHARAAVPNNPVNVWSKHPDGRVGRGVQYPFIEPKPGEWHSEWDEKRLEPWKQVVRNLLAHHAAHATSPLGFISCEFIPPPDYGGGAKYSIFEQNVACATWLRATWADAVRKTAA
;
A
#
# COMPACT_ATOMS: atom_id res chain seq x y z
N GLU A 1 -8.06 -2.63 -8.96
CA GLU A 1 -7.28 -1.96 -7.90
C GLU A 1 -7.35 -2.80 -6.63
N VAL A 2 -6.27 -2.89 -5.88
CA VAL A 2 -6.30 -3.35 -4.49
C VAL A 2 -6.77 -2.18 -3.65
N HIS A 3 -7.96 -2.26 -3.07
CA HIS A 3 -8.58 -1.12 -2.37
C HIS A 3 -9.50 -1.62 -1.25
N VAL A 4 -9.60 -0.85 -0.16
CA VAL A 4 -10.59 -1.13 0.90
C VAL A 4 -12.03 -1.00 0.37
N ASN A 5 -12.99 -1.68 1.00
CA ASN A 5 -14.40 -1.68 0.61
C ASN A 5 -14.68 -2.26 -0.80
N MET A 6 -13.71 -3.01 -1.36
CA MET A 6 -13.82 -3.66 -2.67
C MET A 6 -13.59 -5.16 -2.53
N TRP A 7 -13.97 -5.95 -3.54
CA TRP A 7 -13.79 -7.40 -3.54
C TRP A 7 -12.32 -7.83 -3.34
N SER A 8 -11.38 -6.98 -3.77
CA SER A 8 -9.93 -7.17 -3.70
C SER A 8 -9.33 -6.92 -2.31
N GLU A 9 -10.10 -6.38 -1.37
CA GLU A 9 -9.67 -6.17 0.01
C GLU A 9 -9.40 -7.49 0.75
N HIS A 10 -10.01 -8.60 0.31
CA HIS A 10 -9.49 -9.91 0.63
C HIS A 10 -8.35 -10.27 -0.34
N PHE A 11 -7.11 -9.98 0.04
CA PHE A 11 -5.94 -10.06 -0.84
C PHE A 11 -5.71 -11.43 -1.48
N GLY A 12 -6.01 -12.53 -0.78
CA GLY A 12 -5.94 -13.90 -1.34
C GLY A 12 -6.84 -14.16 -2.55
N ARG A 13 -7.81 -13.28 -2.85
CA ARG A 13 -8.67 -13.39 -4.05
C ARG A 13 -8.01 -12.87 -5.32
N VAL A 14 -7.05 -11.94 -5.20
CA VAL A 14 -6.43 -11.26 -6.35
C VAL A 14 -5.78 -12.28 -7.29
N GLU A 15 -4.95 -13.18 -6.74
CA GLU A 15 -4.26 -14.19 -7.54
C GLU A 15 -5.23 -15.20 -8.18
N ARG A 16 -6.29 -15.59 -7.46
CA ARG A 16 -7.32 -16.48 -8.01
C ARG A 16 -8.01 -15.86 -9.23
N VAL A 17 -8.36 -14.57 -9.15
CA VAL A 17 -8.95 -13.84 -10.27
C VAL A 17 -7.95 -13.68 -11.42
N ALA A 18 -6.69 -13.35 -11.12
CA ALA A 18 -5.63 -13.25 -12.11
C ALA A 18 -5.44 -14.56 -12.88
N GLN A 19 -5.39 -15.69 -12.18
CA GLN A 19 -5.28 -17.03 -12.78
C GLN A 19 -6.48 -17.35 -13.68
N LEU A 20 -7.71 -17.04 -13.26
CA LEU A 20 -8.90 -17.26 -14.08
C LEU A 20 -8.88 -16.45 -15.37
N ILE A 21 -8.40 -15.21 -15.32
CA ILE A 21 -8.27 -14.33 -16.49
C ILE A 21 -7.16 -14.84 -17.42
N ARG A 22 -5.99 -15.18 -16.88
CA ARG A 22 -4.84 -15.70 -17.66
C ARG A 22 -5.13 -17.04 -18.31
N LYS A 23 -5.93 -17.91 -17.70
CA LYS A 23 -6.41 -19.18 -18.32
C LYS A 23 -7.21 -18.94 -19.61
N ARG A 24 -7.75 -17.73 -19.80
CA ARG A 24 -8.44 -17.32 -21.04
C ARG A 24 -7.51 -16.66 -22.05
N GLY A 25 -6.19 -16.67 -21.82
CA GLY A 25 -5.20 -16.05 -22.71
C GLY A 25 -5.11 -14.52 -22.58
N ILE A 26 -5.74 -13.92 -21.56
CA ILE A 26 -5.78 -12.47 -21.37
C ILE A 26 -4.78 -12.08 -20.27
N PRO A 27 -3.94 -11.04 -20.47
CA PRO A 27 -3.09 -10.54 -19.39
C PRO A 27 -3.94 -9.93 -18.27
N PHE A 28 -3.56 -10.20 -17.03
CA PHE A 28 -4.17 -9.57 -15.86
C PHE A 28 -3.30 -8.41 -15.39
N TYR A 29 -3.90 -7.23 -15.27
CA TYR A 29 -3.25 -6.06 -14.71
C TYR A 29 -4.11 -5.46 -13.61
N MET A 30 -3.44 -4.85 -12.63
CA MET A 30 -4.07 -4.16 -11.52
C MET A 30 -3.34 -2.85 -11.19
N THR A 31 -4.08 -1.96 -10.55
CA THR A 31 -3.54 -0.87 -9.75
C THR A 31 -3.20 -1.39 -8.36
N LEU A 32 -1.92 -1.29 -7.97
CA LEU A 32 -1.46 -1.58 -6.63
C LEU A 32 -1.59 -0.33 -5.76
N ASP A 33 -2.51 -0.34 -4.79
CA ASP A 33 -2.43 0.54 -3.64
C ASP A 33 -2.11 -0.33 -2.42
N HIS A 34 -0.83 -0.40 -2.08
CA HIS A 34 -0.35 -1.26 -1.01
C HIS A 34 -0.57 -0.66 0.39
N SER A 35 -1.02 0.60 0.49
CA SER A 35 -1.42 1.19 1.77
C SER A 35 -2.51 0.34 2.44
N HIS A 36 -3.42 -0.21 1.64
CA HIS A 36 -4.50 -1.09 2.08
C HIS A 36 -4.02 -2.44 2.61
N VAL A 37 -2.84 -2.90 2.21
CA VAL A 37 -2.21 -4.10 2.79
C VAL A 37 -1.50 -3.72 4.08
N ILE A 38 -0.66 -2.69 4.03
CA ILE A 38 0.25 -2.32 5.11
C ILE A 38 -0.51 -1.98 6.40
N PHE A 39 -1.58 -1.18 6.35
CA PHE A 39 -2.29 -0.78 7.57
C PHE A 39 -3.00 -1.94 8.30
N LYS A 40 -3.20 -3.07 7.61
CA LYS A 40 -3.80 -4.30 8.17
C LYS A 40 -2.77 -5.23 8.81
N ILE A 41 -1.48 -5.00 8.60
CA ILE A 41 -0.43 -5.75 9.31
C ILE A 41 -0.61 -5.51 10.81
N ASP A 42 -0.62 -6.59 11.60
CA ASP A 42 -0.81 -6.57 13.05
C ASP A 42 -2.07 -5.84 13.54
N ASN A 43 -3.12 -5.81 12.71
CA ASN A 43 -4.39 -5.16 13.01
C ASN A 43 -5.56 -6.14 12.89
N PRO A 44 -5.86 -6.94 13.93
CA PRO A 44 -6.88 -7.99 13.88
C PRO A 44 -8.26 -7.48 13.45
N LYS A 45 -8.66 -6.30 13.94
CA LYS A 45 -9.94 -5.69 13.58
C LYS A 45 -10.05 -5.43 12.08
N GLU A 46 -8.97 -4.92 11.47
CA GLU A 46 -8.94 -4.65 10.05
C GLU A 46 -8.77 -5.92 9.19
N GLN A 47 -8.15 -6.96 9.73
CA GLN A 47 -8.10 -8.29 9.14
C GLN A 47 -9.46 -9.01 9.18
N GLU A 48 -10.35 -8.64 10.10
CA GLU A 48 -11.71 -9.21 10.18
C GLU A 48 -12.68 -8.61 9.16
N VAL A 49 -12.47 -7.35 8.71
CA VAL A 49 -13.42 -6.62 7.83
C VAL A 49 -13.78 -7.39 6.55
N GLN A 50 -12.87 -8.23 6.05
CA GLN A 50 -13.08 -9.09 4.88
C GLN A 50 -12.82 -10.57 5.15
N ASN A 51 -12.92 -11.01 6.41
CA ASN A 51 -12.70 -12.39 6.84
C ASN A 51 -11.31 -12.96 6.48
N MET A 52 -10.30 -12.10 6.35
CA MET A 52 -8.93 -12.52 6.02
C MET A 52 -8.13 -12.97 7.25
N LYS A 53 -8.61 -12.65 8.46
CA LYS A 53 -7.96 -13.03 9.72
C LYS A 53 -7.75 -14.55 9.84
N ALA A 54 -8.76 -15.36 9.52
CA ALA A 54 -8.62 -16.82 9.59
C ALA A 54 -7.54 -17.35 8.63
N ASP A 55 -7.47 -16.80 7.41
CA ASP A 55 -6.44 -17.15 6.43
C ASP A 55 -5.04 -16.73 6.91
N ILE A 56 -4.91 -15.58 7.57
CA ILE A 56 -3.64 -15.11 8.17
C ILE A 56 -3.21 -16.02 9.31
N ASP A 57 -4.12 -16.30 10.25
CA ASP A 57 -3.84 -17.14 11.42
C ASP A 57 -3.43 -18.57 10.99
N ALA A 58 -4.01 -19.07 9.90
CA ALA A 58 -3.67 -20.37 9.32
C ALA A 58 -2.39 -20.35 8.44
N GLY A 59 -1.75 -19.18 8.25
CA GLY A 59 -0.57 -19.02 7.40
C GLY A 59 -0.85 -19.15 5.89
N LEU A 60 -2.12 -19.07 5.49
CA LEU A 60 -2.55 -19.10 4.08
C LEU A 60 -2.43 -17.73 3.41
N LEU A 61 -2.32 -16.67 4.20
CA LEU A 61 -2.20 -15.30 3.73
C LEU A 61 -1.15 -14.54 4.55
N GLU A 62 -0.11 -14.04 3.89
CA GLU A 62 0.94 -13.24 4.52
C GLU A 62 0.92 -11.79 4.00
N LEU A 63 0.93 -10.83 4.92
CA LEU A 63 0.85 -9.39 4.61
C LEU A 63 2.18 -8.67 4.73
N HIS A 64 3.07 -9.15 5.61
CA HIS A 64 4.29 -8.45 5.95
C HIS A 64 5.32 -8.60 4.82
N PRO A 65 5.83 -7.51 4.23
CA PRO A 65 6.73 -7.57 3.07
C PRO A 65 8.07 -8.26 3.36
N ASP A 66 8.52 -8.27 4.61
CA ASP A 66 9.76 -8.96 5.03
C ASP A 66 9.59 -10.48 5.14
N LYS A 67 8.36 -10.99 5.10
CA LYS A 67 8.11 -12.42 5.21
C LYS A 67 7.98 -13.07 3.83
N PRO A 68 8.54 -14.28 3.64
CA PRO A 68 8.38 -15.04 2.40
C PRO A 68 6.91 -15.30 2.08
N GLY A 69 6.57 -15.29 0.79
CA GLY A 69 5.21 -15.58 0.34
C GLY A 69 4.18 -14.48 0.60
N ASN A 70 4.61 -13.29 1.02
CA ASN A 70 3.69 -12.17 1.18
C ASN A 70 3.01 -11.78 -0.14
N VAL A 71 1.78 -11.30 -0.03
CA VAL A 71 0.95 -10.99 -1.20
C VAL A 71 1.55 -9.96 -2.14
N THR A 72 2.24 -8.94 -1.61
CA THR A 72 2.79 -7.87 -2.46
C THR A 72 3.94 -8.38 -3.33
N SER A 73 4.84 -9.20 -2.77
CA SER A 73 5.90 -9.87 -3.51
C SER A 73 5.33 -10.82 -4.56
N ALA A 74 4.29 -11.58 -4.23
CA ALA A 74 3.63 -12.47 -5.18
C ALA A 74 3.05 -11.69 -6.38
N TRP A 75 2.37 -10.58 -6.14
CA TRP A 75 1.79 -9.77 -7.22
C TRP A 75 2.83 -9.07 -8.09
N ILE A 76 3.91 -8.57 -7.48
CA ILE A 76 5.03 -7.94 -8.19
C ILE A 76 5.71 -8.98 -9.08
N ALA A 77 6.07 -10.14 -8.53
CA ALA A 77 6.78 -11.20 -9.26
C ALA A 77 5.97 -11.80 -10.42
N ASN A 78 4.64 -11.68 -10.38
CA ASN A 78 3.76 -12.17 -11.44
C ASN A 78 3.41 -11.10 -12.51
N ASP A 79 4.05 -9.93 -12.47
CA ASP A 79 3.79 -8.82 -13.40
C ASP A 79 2.32 -8.36 -13.41
N TYR A 80 1.65 -8.38 -12.26
CA TYR A 80 0.27 -7.89 -12.17
C TYR A 80 0.19 -6.36 -12.10
N VAL A 81 1.24 -5.69 -11.62
CA VAL A 81 1.19 -4.25 -11.31
C VAL A 81 1.45 -3.40 -12.55
N LYS A 82 0.40 -2.74 -13.07
CA LYS A 82 0.51 -1.80 -14.20
C LYS A 82 0.48 -0.33 -13.77
N LEU A 83 -0.19 -0.03 -12.66
CA LEU A 83 -0.24 1.27 -12.02
C LEU A 83 0.01 1.07 -10.52
N MET A 84 0.64 2.03 -9.86
CA MET A 84 0.70 2.07 -8.39
C MET A 84 0.15 3.40 -7.87
N HIS A 85 -0.65 3.34 -6.82
CA HIS A 85 -0.97 4.48 -5.98
C HIS A 85 0.00 4.50 -4.78
N ALA A 86 0.75 5.58 -4.64
CA ALA A 86 1.69 5.80 -3.56
C ALA A 86 1.04 6.68 -2.49
N ARG A 87 0.57 6.03 -1.44
CA ARG A 87 0.04 6.66 -0.23
C ARG A 87 0.65 5.96 0.96
N ALA A 88 1.41 6.67 1.76
CA ALA A 88 2.10 6.05 2.89
C ALA A 88 1.10 5.53 3.93
N ALA A 89 1.39 4.34 4.46
CA ALA A 89 0.71 3.76 5.60
C ALA A 89 1.74 2.98 6.43
N VAL A 90 1.38 2.63 7.67
CA VAL A 90 2.23 1.87 8.59
C VAL A 90 1.47 0.68 9.16
N PRO A 91 2.14 -0.41 9.59
CA PRO A 91 1.49 -1.50 10.31
C PRO A 91 0.70 -0.99 11.51
N ASN A 92 -0.48 -1.58 11.72
CA ASN A 92 -1.42 -1.22 12.78
C ASN A 92 -1.55 0.31 12.93
N ASN A 93 -1.81 0.99 11.80
CA ASN A 93 -1.90 2.44 11.76
C ASN A 93 -3.04 2.91 12.69
N PRO A 94 -2.85 3.97 13.49
CA PRO A 94 -3.93 4.57 14.25
C PRO A 94 -5.14 4.93 13.37
N VAL A 95 -6.33 4.64 13.88
CA VAL A 95 -7.60 5.08 13.29
C VAL A 95 -7.68 6.61 13.25
N ASN A 96 -8.28 7.17 12.20
CA ASN A 96 -8.40 8.61 12.04
C ASN A 96 -9.53 9.15 12.93
N VAL A 97 -9.18 9.59 14.14
CA VAL A 97 -10.13 10.12 15.13
C VAL A 97 -10.60 11.55 14.84
N TRP A 98 -9.96 12.25 13.89
CA TRP A 98 -10.29 13.63 13.52
C TRP A 98 -11.29 13.74 12.38
N SER A 99 -11.68 12.64 11.76
CA SER A 99 -12.69 12.61 10.72
C SER A 99 -13.63 11.43 10.89
N LYS A 100 -14.90 11.63 10.54
CA LYS A 100 -15.97 10.64 10.70
C LYS A 100 -16.74 10.47 9.39
N HIS A 101 -17.20 9.26 9.17
CA HIS A 101 -18.23 8.94 8.18
C HIS A 101 -19.59 9.52 8.62
N PRO A 102 -20.56 9.67 7.69
CA PRO A 102 -21.91 10.15 8.02
C PRO A 102 -22.63 9.35 9.11
N ASP A 103 -22.29 8.06 9.27
CA ASP A 103 -22.83 7.17 10.30
C ASP A 103 -22.13 7.30 11.67
N GLY A 104 -21.19 8.23 11.81
CA GLY A 104 -20.47 8.51 13.04
C GLY A 104 -19.22 7.65 13.29
N ARG A 105 -18.94 6.65 12.45
CA ARG A 105 -17.70 5.85 12.57
C ARG A 105 -16.49 6.72 12.23
N VAL A 106 -15.41 6.53 12.97
CA VAL A 106 -14.10 7.14 12.67
C VAL A 106 -13.46 6.48 11.45
N GLY A 107 -12.52 7.19 10.81
CA GLY A 107 -11.78 6.65 9.67
C GLY A 107 -10.84 5.51 10.02
N ARG A 108 -10.57 4.64 9.05
CA ARG A 108 -9.82 3.38 9.23
C ARG A 108 -8.30 3.49 9.32
N GLY A 109 -7.71 4.67 9.11
CA GLY A 109 -6.25 4.86 9.23
C GLY A 109 -5.47 4.27 8.05
N VAL A 110 -5.90 4.50 6.82
CA VAL A 110 -5.26 3.99 5.60
C VAL A 110 -4.16 4.94 5.09
N GLN A 111 -3.90 6.05 5.79
CA GLN A 111 -2.88 7.03 5.45
C GLN A 111 -2.08 7.42 6.68
N TYR A 112 -0.77 7.58 6.52
CA TYR A 112 0.16 8.02 7.54
C TYR A 112 1.05 9.14 6.98
N PRO A 113 1.42 10.18 7.76
CA PRO A 113 2.31 11.23 7.30
C PRO A 113 3.65 10.65 6.81
N PHE A 114 4.03 10.96 5.57
CA PHE A 114 5.29 10.51 4.97
C PHE A 114 6.51 11.20 5.56
N ILE A 115 6.38 12.50 5.85
CA ILE A 115 7.35 13.30 6.61
C ILE A 115 6.75 13.74 7.94
N GLU A 116 7.62 14.08 8.88
CA GLU A 116 7.24 14.49 10.23
C GLU A 116 6.24 15.66 10.20
N PRO A 117 5.03 15.48 10.76
CA PRO A 117 4.06 16.56 10.90
C PRO A 117 4.50 17.52 12.01
N LYS A 118 4.14 18.81 11.90
CA LYS A 118 4.42 19.76 12.99
C LYS A 118 3.57 19.43 14.23
N PRO A 119 3.95 19.92 15.43
CA PRO A 119 3.12 19.76 16.62
C PRO A 119 1.67 20.17 16.38
N GLY A 120 0.74 19.26 16.63
CA GLY A 120 -0.71 19.47 16.45
C GLY A 120 -1.25 19.25 15.04
N GLU A 121 -0.42 18.88 14.06
CA GLU A 121 -0.85 18.56 12.68
C GLU A 121 -1.23 17.09 12.48
N TRP A 122 -0.85 16.22 13.43
CA TRP A 122 -1.18 14.80 13.47
C TRP A 122 -1.65 14.39 14.87
N HIS A 123 -2.60 13.47 14.93
CA HIS A 123 -3.31 13.12 16.17
C HIS A 123 -2.66 12.01 16.98
N SER A 124 -1.57 11.45 16.47
CA SER A 124 -0.84 10.34 17.08
C SER A 124 0.66 10.61 17.06
N GLU A 125 1.42 9.76 17.75
CA GLU A 125 2.87 9.72 17.62
C GLU A 125 3.29 9.45 16.16
N TRP A 126 4.36 10.11 15.75
CA TRP A 126 5.00 9.89 14.45
C TRP A 126 6.41 9.36 14.64
N ASP A 127 6.71 8.29 13.92
CA ASP A 127 8.03 7.69 13.77
C ASP A 127 8.23 7.31 12.30
N GLU A 128 9.33 7.79 11.69
CA GLU A 128 9.69 7.48 10.32
C GLU A 128 9.91 5.98 10.10
N LYS A 129 10.48 5.27 11.08
CA LYS A 129 10.86 3.84 10.93
C LYS A 129 9.65 2.96 10.66
N ARG A 130 8.46 3.38 11.10
CA ARG A 130 7.20 2.66 10.86
C ARG A 130 6.80 2.64 9.39
N LEU A 131 7.32 3.55 8.56
CA LEU A 131 7.11 3.57 7.11
C LEU A 131 7.85 2.46 6.38
N GLU A 132 8.79 1.78 7.03
CA GLU A 132 9.72 0.89 6.34
C GLU A 132 9.06 -0.29 5.62
N PRO A 133 8.03 -0.97 6.17
CA PRO A 133 7.30 -2.00 5.43
C PRO A 133 6.67 -1.46 4.14
N TRP A 134 6.10 -0.25 4.18
CA TRP A 134 5.56 0.40 3.00
C TRP A 134 6.67 0.74 1.98
N LYS A 135 7.76 1.35 2.44
CA LYS A 135 8.90 1.70 1.59
C LYS A 135 9.54 0.44 0.96
N GLN A 136 9.53 -0.70 1.66
CA GLN A 136 10.05 -1.97 1.17
C GLN A 136 9.26 -2.50 -0.03
N VAL A 137 7.93 -2.42 0.00
CA VAL A 137 7.09 -2.82 -1.14
C VAL A 137 7.41 -1.99 -2.38
N VAL A 138 7.56 -0.67 -2.21
CA VAL A 138 7.93 0.22 -3.31
C VAL A 138 9.31 -0.11 -3.87
N ARG A 139 10.31 -0.34 -3.01
CA ARG A 139 11.66 -0.74 -3.44
C ARG A 139 11.63 -2.06 -4.19
N ASN A 140 10.86 -3.05 -3.73
CA ASN A 140 10.68 -4.33 -4.40
C ASN A 140 10.05 -4.15 -5.79
N LEU A 141 8.99 -3.34 -5.91
CA LEU A 141 8.34 -3.07 -7.21
C LEU A 141 9.28 -2.39 -8.19
N LEU A 142 9.99 -1.34 -7.76
CA LEU A 142 10.90 -0.60 -8.63
C LEU A 142 12.13 -1.42 -9.02
N ALA A 143 12.68 -2.23 -8.11
CA ALA A 143 13.77 -3.14 -8.43
C ALA A 143 13.33 -4.22 -9.44
N HIS A 144 12.13 -4.80 -9.26
CA HIS A 144 11.57 -5.74 -10.21
C HIS A 144 11.38 -5.09 -11.59
N HIS A 145 10.78 -3.90 -11.64
CA HIS A 145 10.59 -3.20 -12.90
C HIS A 145 11.90 -2.84 -13.60
N ALA A 146 12.92 -2.39 -12.87
CA ALA A 146 14.23 -2.08 -13.42
C ALA A 146 14.92 -3.31 -14.03
N ALA A 147 14.79 -4.47 -13.39
CA ALA A 147 15.42 -5.72 -13.82
C ALA A 147 14.69 -6.44 -14.96
N HIS A 148 13.42 -6.12 -15.24
CA HIS A 148 12.60 -6.84 -16.20
C HIS A 148 12.04 -5.90 -17.27
N ALA A 149 12.62 -5.94 -18.48
CA ALA A 149 12.21 -5.11 -19.61
C ALA A 149 10.74 -5.31 -20.03
N THR A 150 10.14 -6.45 -19.68
CA THR A 150 8.73 -6.78 -19.96
C THR A 150 7.77 -6.41 -18.83
N SER A 151 8.27 -5.91 -17.70
CA SER A 151 7.42 -5.49 -16.57
C SER A 151 6.40 -4.44 -17.03
N PRO A 152 5.10 -4.59 -16.73
CA PRO A 152 4.04 -3.76 -17.27
C PRO A 152 3.82 -2.45 -16.51
N LEU A 153 4.57 -2.19 -15.43
CA LEU A 153 4.46 -0.96 -14.65
C LEU A 153 4.62 0.26 -15.55
N GLY A 154 3.59 1.11 -15.63
CA GLY A 154 3.60 2.32 -16.44
C GLY A 154 3.73 3.60 -15.63
N PHE A 155 2.93 3.74 -14.57
CA PHE A 155 2.86 4.97 -13.79
C PHE A 155 2.78 4.71 -12.29
N ILE A 156 3.21 5.70 -11.53
CA ILE A 156 3.00 5.79 -10.09
C ILE A 156 2.39 7.17 -9.80
N SER A 157 1.19 7.22 -9.23
CA SER A 157 0.60 8.45 -8.70
C SER A 157 0.87 8.56 -7.20
N CYS A 158 0.88 9.77 -6.65
CA CYS A 158 0.85 9.99 -5.21
C CYS A 158 -0.58 10.35 -4.79
N GLU A 159 -1.09 9.70 -3.75
CA GLU A 159 -2.51 9.70 -3.40
C GLU A 159 -2.74 10.03 -1.91
N PHE A 160 -2.02 11.02 -1.36
CA PHE A 160 -2.41 11.55 -0.05
C PHE A 160 -3.70 12.36 -0.22
N ILE A 161 -4.78 11.98 0.45
CA ILE A 161 -6.13 12.51 0.20
C ILE A 161 -6.94 12.75 1.48
N PRO A 162 -7.98 13.61 1.45
CA PRO A 162 -8.71 14.05 2.64
C PRO A 162 -9.96 13.24 3.10
N PRO A 163 -10.43 12.13 2.51
CA PRO A 163 -11.58 11.42 3.08
C PRO A 163 -11.30 10.80 4.46
N PRO A 164 -12.36 10.42 5.22
CA PRO A 164 -12.22 9.99 6.61
C PRO A 164 -11.25 8.82 6.82
N ASP A 165 -11.31 7.79 5.99
CA ASP A 165 -10.42 6.62 6.10
C ASP A 165 -8.93 6.96 5.88
N TYR A 166 -8.64 8.14 5.35
CA TYR A 166 -7.32 8.62 4.98
C TYR A 166 -6.92 9.83 5.83
N GLY A 167 -6.45 10.93 5.20
CA GLY A 167 -5.97 12.13 5.89
C GLY A 167 -7.04 13.13 6.32
N GLY A 168 -8.33 12.75 6.35
CA GLY A 168 -9.40 13.69 6.72
C GLY A 168 -9.19 14.34 8.09
N GLY A 169 -9.32 15.66 8.17
CA GLY A 169 -9.14 16.41 9.42
C GLY A 169 -7.68 16.54 9.91
N ALA A 170 -6.73 15.86 9.27
CA ALA A 170 -5.31 16.12 9.51
C ALA A 170 -4.96 17.54 9.06
N LYS A 171 -4.03 18.19 9.76
CA LYS A 171 -3.69 19.60 9.52
C LYS A 171 -2.34 19.78 8.81
N TYR A 172 -1.62 18.69 8.56
CA TYR A 172 -0.45 18.72 7.68
C TYR A 172 -0.87 19.05 6.25
N SER A 173 0.04 19.63 5.47
CA SER A 173 -0.19 19.88 4.05
C SER A 173 -0.18 18.58 3.25
N ILE A 174 -1.33 18.18 2.70
CA ILE A 174 -1.44 17.04 1.78
C ILE A 174 -0.51 17.22 0.57
N PHE A 175 -0.36 18.44 0.08
CA PHE A 175 0.53 18.73 -1.04
C PHE A 175 2.00 18.45 -0.68
N GLU A 176 2.47 18.91 0.47
CA GLU A 176 3.85 18.69 0.90
C GLU A 176 4.15 17.20 1.11
N GLN A 177 3.20 16.45 1.67
CA GLN A 177 3.32 14.99 1.80
C GLN A 177 3.42 14.29 0.44
N ASN A 178 2.59 14.68 -0.54
CA ASN A 178 2.67 14.16 -1.91
C ASN A 178 4.03 14.50 -2.56
N VAL A 179 4.51 15.74 -2.43
CA VAL A 179 5.80 16.18 -3.01
C VAL A 179 6.97 15.42 -2.38
N ALA A 180 6.97 15.24 -1.06
CA ALA A 180 8.00 14.50 -0.35
C ALA A 180 8.02 13.02 -0.80
N CYS A 181 6.85 12.38 -0.89
CA CYS A 181 6.71 11.01 -1.39
C CYS A 181 7.20 10.88 -2.84
N ALA A 182 6.81 11.80 -3.73
CA ALA A 182 7.25 11.82 -5.12
C ALA A 182 8.78 12.00 -5.25
N THR A 183 9.37 12.86 -4.42
CA THR A 183 10.83 13.07 -4.38
C THR A 183 11.56 11.79 -3.99
N TRP A 184 11.08 11.13 -2.93
CA TRP A 184 11.65 9.85 -2.49
C TRP A 184 11.46 8.73 -3.53
N LEU A 185 10.31 8.66 -4.20
CA LEU A 185 10.04 7.70 -5.28
C LEU A 185 11.04 7.86 -6.43
N ARG A 186 11.32 9.11 -6.85
CA ARG A 186 12.29 9.41 -7.92
C ARG A 186 13.70 8.98 -7.54
N ALA A 187 14.13 9.27 -6.31
CA ALA A 187 15.43 8.83 -5.81
C ALA A 187 15.52 7.30 -5.78
N THR A 188 14.48 6.63 -5.27
CA THR A 188 14.41 5.17 -5.19
C THR A 188 14.46 4.51 -6.57
N TRP A 189 13.78 5.09 -7.57
CA TRP A 189 13.85 4.61 -8.94
C TRP A 189 15.26 4.77 -9.53
N ALA A 190 15.88 5.95 -9.35
CA ALA A 190 17.23 6.18 -9.83
C ALA A 190 18.22 5.16 -9.22
N ASP A 191 18.03 4.80 -7.95
CA ASP A 191 18.85 3.79 -7.27
C ASP A 191 18.63 2.38 -7.84
N ALA A 192 17.38 2.01 -8.11
CA ALA A 192 17.04 0.71 -8.71
C ALA A 192 17.65 0.53 -10.11
N VAL A 193 17.58 1.57 -10.95
CA VAL A 193 18.20 1.58 -12.29
C VAL A 193 19.72 1.46 -12.18
N ARG A 194 20.36 2.25 -11.29
CA ARG A 194 21.83 2.19 -11.11
C ARG A 194 22.30 0.80 -10.68
N LYS A 195 21.57 0.14 -9.78
CA LYS A 195 21.91 -1.22 -9.29
C LYS A 195 21.75 -2.29 -10.36
N THR A 196 20.85 -2.10 -11.33
CA THR A 196 20.63 -3.06 -12.42
C THR A 196 21.65 -2.88 -13.55
N ALA A 197 22.19 -1.68 -13.70
CA ALA A 197 23.20 -1.36 -14.72
C ALA A 197 24.65 -1.71 -14.30
N ALA A 198 24.88 -2.01 -13.01
CA ALA A 198 26.19 -2.38 -12.45
C ALA A 198 26.36 -3.90 -12.43
#